data_AF-A0A381EGQ2-F1
#
_entry.id   AF-A0A381EGQ2-F1
#
_cell.length_a   1.000
_cell.length_b   1.000
_cell.length_c   1.000
_cell.angle_alpha   90.00
_cell.angle_beta   90.00
_cell.angle_gamma   90.00
#
_symmetry.space_group_name_H-M   'P 1'
#
loop_
_entity.id
_entity.type
_entity.pdbx_description
1 polymer ?
#
loop_
_entity_poly.entity_id
_entity_poly.type
_entity_poly.pdbx_seq_one_letter_code
_entity_poly.pdbx_strand_id
1 'polypeptide(L)' 'MGIGNIGVSGWIIILVIVILLFGAKKIPELAKGVGKGIKTFRSEMDNDDEPKNAMKIEEKPEEKKAASEANLDETKKA' A
#
# COMPACT_ATOMS: atom_id res chain seq x y z
N MET A 1 -11.06 -34.94 10.34
CA MET A 1 -11.25 -33.54 10.79
C MET A 1 -9.90 -33.05 11.29
N GLY A 2 -9.04 -32.66 10.36
CA GLY A 2 -7.61 -32.43 10.60
C GLY A 2 -7.29 -30.94 10.68
N ILE A 3 -6.24 -30.63 11.45
CA ILE A 3 -5.70 -29.31 11.82
C ILE A 3 -5.20 -28.49 10.59
N GLY A 4 -5.31 -29.05 9.37
CA GLY A 4 -4.83 -28.43 8.12
C GLY A 4 -5.64 -27.24 7.62
N ASN A 5 -6.89 -27.05 8.07
CA ASN A 5 -7.73 -25.91 7.64
C ASN A 5 -7.60 -24.67 8.53
N ILE A 6 -6.87 -24.76 9.64
CA ILE A 6 -6.58 -23.61 10.53
C ILE A 6 -5.44 -22.76 9.95
N GLY A 7 -4.65 -23.33 9.05
CA GLY A 7 -3.45 -22.73 8.45
C GLY A 7 -3.64 -21.28 8.04
N VAL A 8 -4.28 -21.01 6.89
CA VAL A 8 -4.41 -19.63 6.36
C VAL A 8 -5.66 -18.90 6.87
N SER A 9 -6.78 -19.61 7.06
CA SER A 9 -8.04 -19.00 7.53
C SER A 9 -7.92 -18.38 8.93
N GLY A 10 -7.11 -18.98 9.81
CA GLY A 10 -6.85 -18.42 11.15
C GLY A 10 -6.07 -17.11 11.11
N TRP A 11 -5.09 -16.97 10.22
CA TRP A 11 -4.34 -15.70 10.10
C TRP A 11 -5.21 -14.55 9.60
N ILE A 12 -6.19 -14.84 8.73
CA ILE A 12 -7.10 -13.81 8.18
C ILE A 12 -7.92 -13.16 9.31
N ILE A 13 -8.47 -13.93 10.25
CA ILE A 13 -9.29 -13.34 11.33
C ILE A 13 -8.47 -12.39 12.22
N ILE A 14 -7.21 -12.76 12.49
CA ILE A 14 -6.29 -11.95 13.29
C ILE A 14 -5.96 -10.66 12.54
N LEU A 15 -5.70 -10.75 11.23
CA LEU A 15 -5.42 -9.59 10.39
C LEU A 15 -6.60 -8.60 10.37
N VAL A 16 -7.83 -9.11 10.28
CA VAL A 16 -9.05 -8.29 10.32
C VAL A 16 -9.18 -7.55 11.66
N ILE A 17 -8.94 -8.22 12.78
CA ILE A 17 -8.98 -7.58 14.11
C ILE A 17 -7.94 -6.47 14.22
N VAL A 18 -6.71 -6.71 13.76
CA VAL A 18 -5.64 -5.69 13.75
C VAL A 18 -6.04 -4.49 12.89
N ILE A 19 -6.63 -4.72 11.71
CA ILE A 19 -7.12 -3.65 10.83
C ILE A 19 -8.28 -2.87 11.48
N LEU A 20 -9.14 -3.51 12.28
CA LEU A 20 -10.19 -2.82 13.01
C LEU A 20 -9.65 -1.95 14.14
N LEU A 21 -8.63 -2.41 14.87
CA LEU A 21 -8.00 -1.66 15.96
C LEU A 21 -7.17 -0.47 15.47
N PHE A 22 -6.35 -0.68 14.44
CA PHE A 22 -5.44 0.33 13.92
C PHE A 22 -6.02 1.14 12.75
N GLY A 23 -7.04 0.61 12.07
CA GLY A 23 -7.62 1.17 10.85
C GLY A 23 -6.84 0.81 9.59
N ALA A 24 -7.55 0.56 8.49
CA ALA A 24 -6.95 0.21 7.19
C ALA A 24 -6.00 1.29 6.63
N LYS A 25 -6.17 2.55 7.03
CA LYS A 25 -5.37 3.69 6.58
C LYS A 25 -3.97 3.76 7.24
N LYS A 26 -3.80 3.14 8.41
CA LYS A 26 -2.53 3.13 9.16
C LYS A 26 -1.53 2.11 8.62
N ILE A 27 -2.00 0.98 8.09
CA ILE A 27 -1.14 -0.04 7.48
C ILE A 27 -0.28 0.50 6.32
N PRO A 28 -0.82 1.19 5.29
CA PRO A 28 -0.01 1.72 4.19
C PRO A 28 0.90 2.87 4.65
N GLU A 29 0.48 3.67 5.63
CA GLU A 29 1.28 4.75 6.21
C GLU A 29 2.53 4.18 6.93
N LEU A 30 2.34 3.15 7.76
CA LEU A 30 3.42 2.43 8.44
C LEU A 30 4.31 1.68 7.45
N ALA A 31 3.72 1.01 6.45
CA ALA A 31 4.46 0.28 5.43
C ALA A 31 5.35 1.21 4.56
N LYS A 32 4.87 2.41 4.21
CA LYS A 32 5.69 3.42 3.50
C LYS A 32 6.90 3.85 4.34
N GLY A 33 6.72 4.09 5.63
CA GLY A 33 7.80 4.46 6.55
C GLY A 33 8.83 3.34 6.76
N VAL A 34 8.35 2.16 7.14
CA VAL A 34 9.18 0.97 7.36
C VAL A 34 9.88 0.53 6.08
N GLY A 35 9.16 0.51 4.95
CA GLY A 35 9.71 0.13 3.64
C GLY A 35 10.80 1.07 3.17
N LYS A 36 10.68 2.38 3.41
CA LYS A 36 11.74 3.35 3.11
C LYS A 36 12.98 3.11 4.00
N GLY A 37 12.79 2.88 5.29
CA GLY A 37 13.89 2.55 6.22
C GLY A 37 14.61 1.25 5.86
N ILE A 38 13.86 0.18 5.57
CA ILE A 38 14.44 -1.10 5.12
C ILE A 38 15.15 -0.94 3.78
N LYS A 39 14.60 -0.16 2.85
CA LYS A 39 15.23 0.10 1.54
C LYS A 39 16.56 0.84 1.70
N THR A 40 16.61 1.88 2.53
CA THR A 40 17.85 2.60 2.83
C THR A 40 18.85 1.69 3.54
N PHE A 41 18.41 0.94 4.55
CA PHE A 41 19.27 0.00 5.28
C PHE A 41 19.84 -1.10 4.38
N ARG A 42 19.02 -1.66 3.48
CA ARG A 42 19.46 -2.63 2.47
C ARG A 42 20.42 -1.99 1.47
N SER A 43 20.11 -0.79 1.00
CA SER A 43 21.00 -0.07 0.09
C SER A 43 22.35 0.20 0.74
N GLU A 44 22.40 0.66 1.99
CA GLU A 44 23.68 0.89 2.68
C GLU A 44 24.43 -0.41 2.96
N MET A 45 23.72 -1.51 3.25
CA MET A 45 24.35 -2.81 3.48
C MET A 45 24.81 -3.51 2.19
N ASP A 46 24.17 -3.22 1.05
CA ASP A 46 24.53 -3.77 -0.27
C ASP A 46 25.50 -2.87 -1.06
N ASN A 47 25.63 -1.56 -0.73
CA ASN A 47 26.41 -0.59 -1.50
C ASN A 47 27.73 -0.17 -0.81
N ASP A 48 28.66 -1.11 -0.67
CA ASP A 48 30.08 -0.76 -0.72
C ASP A 48 30.50 -0.24 -2.13
N ASP A 49 29.60 -0.20 -3.14
CA ASP A 49 29.97 0.13 -4.53
C ASP A 49 29.06 1.05 -5.39
N GLU A 50 27.91 1.62 -4.97
CA GLU A 50 27.27 2.70 -5.80
C GLU A 50 26.09 3.47 -5.13
N PRO A 51 26.02 4.82 -5.19
CA PRO A 51 24.90 5.58 -4.62
C PRO A 51 23.68 5.64 -5.57
N LYS A 52 22.64 4.84 -5.30
CA LYS A 52 21.35 4.94 -6.02
C LYS A 52 20.35 5.84 -5.29
N ASN A 53 20.23 7.04 -5.86
CA ASN A 53 19.28 8.13 -5.60
C ASN A 53 17.86 7.67 -5.17
N ALA A 54 17.48 7.95 -3.92
CA ALA A 54 16.14 7.71 -3.39
C ALA A 54 15.18 8.87 -3.74
N MET A 55 14.70 8.91 -5.00
CA MET A 55 13.77 9.95 -5.46
C MET A 55 12.33 9.76 -4.92
N LYS A 56 11.84 10.82 -4.27
CA LYS A 56 10.47 11.41 -4.27
C LYS A 56 9.29 10.53 -3.82
N ILE A 57 8.87 10.75 -2.57
CA ILE A 57 7.46 10.59 -2.17
C ILE A 57 6.93 12.01 -1.98
N GLU A 58 6.34 12.57 -3.04
CA GLU A 58 5.39 13.67 -2.89
C GLU A 58 4.02 13.04 -2.59
N GLU A 59 3.48 13.33 -1.42
CA GLU A 59 2.08 13.08 -1.11
C GLU A 59 1.46 14.43 -0.75
N LYS A 60 0.88 15.08 -1.76
CA LYS A 60 0.00 16.26 -1.61
C LYS A 60 -1.39 15.75 -1.20
N PRO A 61 -2.10 16.39 -0.25
CA PRO A 61 -3.39 15.93 0.25
C PRO A 61 -4.54 16.28 -0.71
N GLU A 62 -5.63 15.50 -0.68
CA GLU A 62 -7.04 15.78 -1.10
C GLU A 62 -7.67 14.45 -1.55
N GLU A 63 -8.59 13.82 -0.83
CA GLU A 63 -10.01 14.19 -0.64
C GLU A 63 -10.74 14.65 -1.91
N LYS A 64 -11.41 13.71 -2.60
CA LYS A 64 -12.74 13.89 -3.24
C LYS A 64 -13.45 12.53 -3.19
N LYS A 65 -14.47 12.33 -2.34
CA LYS A 65 -15.90 12.63 -2.54
C LYS A 65 -16.47 12.13 -3.88
N ALA A 66 -17.32 11.12 -3.75
CA ALA A 66 -18.69 10.97 -4.27
C ALA A 66 -19.00 11.30 -5.75
N ALA A 67 -19.63 10.30 -6.36
CA ALA A 67 -20.60 10.29 -7.47
C ALA A 67 -21.15 11.62 -8.03
N SER A 68 -21.22 11.68 -9.37
CA SER A 68 -22.02 12.55 -10.28
C SER A 68 -21.10 13.03 -11.43
N GLU A 69 -21.44 13.14 -12.72
CA GLU A 69 -22.58 12.86 -13.59
C GLU A 69 -22.05 12.99 -15.05
N ALA A 70 -22.82 12.46 -16.00
CA ALA A 70 -22.78 12.59 -17.46
C ALA A 70 -22.01 13.75 -18.13
N ASN A 71 -21.31 13.45 -19.25
CA ASN A 71 -21.61 13.89 -20.64
C ASN A 71 -20.34 14.00 -21.52
N LEU A 72 -20.32 13.26 -22.65
CA LEU A 72 -19.80 13.59 -24.00
C LEU A 72 -19.82 12.26 -24.78
N ASP A 73 -20.76 11.96 -25.67
CA ASP A 73 -21.12 12.67 -26.90
C ASP A 73 -19.93 12.95 -27.83
N GLU A 74 -20.06 12.45 -29.05
CA GLU A 74 -19.21 12.58 -30.23
C GLU A 74 -17.75 12.06 -30.21
N THR A 75 -17.56 10.93 -30.89
CA THR A 75 -16.45 10.83 -31.87
C THR A 75 -16.85 9.95 -33.05
N LYS A 76 -17.30 10.65 -34.11
CA LYS A 76 -17.02 10.43 -35.53
C LYS A 76 -16.61 9.03 -36.02
N LYS A 77 -17.39 8.57 -37.01
CA LYS A 77 -16.92 8.12 -38.34
C LYS A 77 -16.22 6.75 -38.39
N ALA A 78 -17.02 5.73 -38.68
CA ALA A 78 -16.76 4.74 -39.73
C ALA A 78 -18.09 4.18 -40.22
#